data_AF-A0A1T4QD63-F1
#
_entry.id   AF-A0A1T4QD63-F1
#
_cell.length_a   1.000
_cell.length_b   1.000
_cell.length_c   1.000
_cell.angle_alpha   90.00
_cell.angle_beta   90.00
_cell.angle_gamma   90.00
#
_symmetry.space_group_name_H-M   'P 1'
#
loop_
_entity.id
_entity.type
_entity.pdbx_description
1 polymer ?
#
loop_
_entity_poly.entity_id
_entity_poly.type
_entity_poly.pdbx_seq_one_letter_code
_entity_poly.pdbx_strand_id
1 'polypeptide(L)' 'MSSSEERVYKIWCDVFKRNDIDIEDNFFEIGGNSLIGMKIITILNKELERIDVTDFFEYQTIKDIAAKIDRDYKWRKQP' A
#
# COMPACT_ATOMS: atom_id res chain seq x y z
N MET A 1 3.16 -3.14 -13.74
CA MET A 1 2.99 -2.43 -12.47
C MET A 1 3.30 -0.95 -12.66
N SER A 2 2.54 -0.05 -12.03
CA SER A 2 2.84 1.38 -11.92
C SER A 2 4.00 1.64 -10.95
N SER A 3 4.56 2.85 -10.95
CA SER A 3 5.61 3.22 -9.98
C SER A 3 5.12 3.14 -8.53
N SER A 4 3.83 3.36 -8.28
CA SER A 4 3.24 3.25 -6.95
C SER A 4 3.01 1.79 -6.57
N GLU A 5 2.52 0.95 -7.49
CA GLU A 5 2.38 -0.49 -7.27
C GLU A 5 3.72 -1.15 -6.94
N GLU A 6 4.80 -0.80 -7.66
CA GLU A 6 6.14 -1.33 -7.38
C GLU A 6 6.64 -0.99 -5.97
N ARG A 7 6.39 0.24 -5.51
CA ARG A 7 6.81 0.68 -4.18
C ARG A 7 5.98 0.02 -3.07
N VAL A 8 4.66 -0.02 -3.24
CA VAL A 8 3.77 -0.69 -2.27
C VAL A 8 4.11 -2.18 -2.20
N TYR A 9 4.32 -2.85 -3.33
CA TYR A 9 4.78 -4.24 -3.38
C TYR A 9 6.09 -4.48 -2.64
N LYS A 10 7.11 -3.64 -2.85
CA LYS A 10 8.38 -3.73 -2.14
C LYS A 10 8.20 -3.63 -0.64
N ILE A 11 7.40 -2.68 -0.17
CA ILE A 11 7.10 -2.50 1.26
C ILE A 11 6.39 -3.73 1.83
N TRP A 12 5.41 -4.28 1.11
CA TRP A 12 4.72 -5.50 1.54
C TRP A 12 5.71 -6.67 1.64
N CYS A 13 6.52 -6.90 0.61
CA CYS A 13 7.53 -7.95 0.61
C CYS A 13 8.51 -7.81 1.77
N ASP A 14 8.98 -6.59 2.05
CA ASP A 14 9.91 -6.30 3.13
C ASP A 14 9.29 -6.50 4.52
N VAL A 15 8.01 -6.20 4.68
CA VAL A 15 7.29 -6.37 5.96
C VAL A 15 6.90 -7.82 6.19
N PHE A 16 6.36 -8.51 5.17
CA PHE A 16 5.97 -9.92 5.24
C PHE A 16 7.15 -10.89 5.13
N LYS A 17 8.34 -10.41 4.73
CA LYS A 17 9.57 -11.20 4.54
C LYS A 17 9.41 -12.32 3.51
N ARG A 18 8.69 -12.04 2.42
CA ARG A 18 8.44 -12.95 1.29
C ARG A 18 8.27 -12.16 -0.01
N ASN A 19 8.43 -12.79 -1.17
CA ASN A 19 8.41 -12.13 -2.49
C ASN A 19 7.35 -12.70 -3.46
N ASP A 20 6.55 -13.65 -3.00
CA ASP A 20 5.46 -14.35 -3.68
C ASP A 20 4.10 -13.77 -3.26
N ILE A 21 3.98 -12.45 -3.29
CA ILE A 21 2.73 -11.71 -3.08
C ILE A 21 2.28 -11.18 -4.44
N ASP A 22 1.03 -11.44 -4.82
CA ASP A 22 0.43 -10.82 -6.00
C ASP A 22 -0.10 -9.42 -5.67
N ILE A 23 -0.19 -8.54 -6.66
CA ILE A 23 -0.74 -7.20 -6.45
C ILE A 23 -2.24 -7.21 -6.14
N GLU A 24 -2.93 -8.30 -6.49
CA GLU A 24 -4.36 -8.53 -6.23
C GLU A 24 -4.60 -9.35 -4.95
N ASP A 25 -3.54 -9.80 -4.27
CA ASP A 25 -3.68 -10.52 -3.01
C ASP A 25 -4.33 -9.63 -1.94
N ASN A 26 -5.35 -10.18 -1.28
CA ASN A 26 -5.98 -9.50 -0.17
C ASN A 26 -5.05 -9.53 1.05
N PHE A 27 -4.83 -8.36 1.64
CA PHE A 27 -3.99 -8.14 2.81
C PHE A 27 -4.25 -9.14 3.93
N PHE A 28 -5.51 -9.40 4.26
CA PHE A 28 -5.89 -10.29 5.36
C PHE A 28 -5.72 -11.77 4.98
N GLU A 29 -5.97 -12.13 3.72
CA GLU A 29 -5.85 -13.52 3.24
C GLU A 29 -4.39 -13.99 3.24
N ILE A 30 -3.44 -13.08 3.03
CA ILE A 30 -2.00 -13.38 3.09
C ILE A 30 -1.40 -13.28 4.51
N GLY A 31 -2.24 -13.15 5.54
CA GLY A 31 -1.82 -13.12 6.95
C GLY A 31 -1.58 -11.71 7.51
N GLY A 32 -2.08 -10.67 6.84
CA GLY A 32 -2.08 -9.31 7.34
C GLY A 32 -2.93 -9.14 8.59
N ASN A 33 -2.49 -8.25 9.48
CA ASN A 33 -3.17 -7.89 10.71
C ASN A 33 -2.89 -6.42 11.06
N SER A 34 -3.49 -5.92 12.13
CA SER A 34 -3.35 -4.51 12.52
C SER A 34 -1.91 -4.08 12.76
N LEU A 35 -1.06 -4.94 13.34
CA LEU A 35 0.35 -4.59 13.59
C LEU A 35 1.14 -4.47 12.28
N ILE A 36 0.96 -5.44 11.38
CA ILE A 36 1.56 -5.42 10.05
C ILE A 36 1.06 -4.21 9.26
N GLY A 37 -0.25 -3.96 9.27
CA GLY A 37 -0.89 -2.85 8.57
C GLY A 37 -0.36 -1.50 9.06
N MET A 38 -0.30 -1.29 10.38
CA MET A 38 0.27 -0.07 10.96
C MET A 38 1.74 0.13 10.58
N LYS A 39 2.53 -0.95 10.48
CA LYS A 39 3.92 -0.88 10.03
C LYS A 39 4.00 -0.48 8.56
N ILE A 40 3.19 -1.08 7.69
CA ILE A 40 3.13 -0.73 6.26
C ILE A 40 2.70 0.73 6.09
N ILE A 41 1.63 1.17 6.75
CA ILE A 41 1.14 2.57 6.73
C ILE A 41 2.25 3.54 7.15
N THR A 42 3.00 3.21 8.22
CA THR A 42 4.11 4.05 8.69
C THR A 42 5.22 4.19 7.64
N ILE A 43 5.53 3.11 6.90
CA ILE A 43 6.56 3.13 5.86
C ILE A 43 6.07 3.87 4.61
N LEU A 44 4.83 3.58 4.16
CA LEU A 44 4.18 4.29 3.06
C LEU A 44 4.19 5.80 3.29
N ASN A 45 3.76 6.24 4.48
CA ASN A 45 3.71 7.65 4.83
C ASN A 45 5.10 8.33 4.93
N LYS A 46 6.19 7.56 5.00
CA LYS A 46 7.57 8.09 4.98
C LYS A 46 8.15 8.15 3.56
N GLU A 47 7.81 7.20 2.71
CA GLU A 47 8.42 7.04 1.37
C GLU A 47 7.56 7.59 0.23
N LEU A 48 6.26 7.78 0.47
CA LEU A 48 5.24 8.15 -0.50
C LEU A 48 4.36 9.30 0.03
N GLU A 49 3.10 9.29 -0.37
CA GLU A 49 2.03 10.18 0.06
C GLU A 49 1.37 9.66 1.36
N ARG A 50 0.61 10.54 2.01
CA ARG A 50 -0.12 10.20 3.23
C ARG A 50 -1.33 9.30 2.89
N ILE A 51 -1.25 8.03 3.25
CA ILE A 51 -2.40 7.12 3.37
C ILE A 51 -2.87 7.10 4.83
N ASP A 52 -4.17 7.23 5.03
CA ASP A 52 -4.76 7.07 6.36
C ASP A 52 -5.11 5.60 6.66
N VAL A 53 -5.43 5.33 7.92
CA VAL A 53 -5.72 3.97 8.39
C VAL A 53 -7.00 3.44 7.76
N THR A 54 -7.98 4.32 7.51
CA THR A 54 -9.27 3.94 6.93
C THR A 54 -9.09 3.50 5.49
N ASP A 55 -8.39 4.31 4.68
CA ASP A 55 -8.02 4.02 3.30
C ASP A 55 -7.28 2.68 3.22
N PHE A 56 -6.28 2.43 4.08
CA PHE A 56 -5.53 1.17 4.04
C PHE A 56 -6.39 -0.08 4.30
N PHE A 57 -7.38 0.00 5.18
CA PHE A 57 -8.25 -1.15 5.48
C PHE A 57 -9.45 -1.26 4.53
N GLU A 58 -9.80 -0.17 3.85
CA GLU A 58 -10.76 -0.16 2.75
C GLU A 58 -10.15 -0.76 1.46
N TYR A 59 -8.93 -0.34 1.12
CA TYR A 59 -8.18 -0.82 -0.04
C TYR A 59 -7.24 -1.95 0.36
N GLN A 60 -7.72 -3.19 0.20
CA GLN A 60 -7.07 -4.36 0.79
C GLN A 60 -6.01 -5.01 -0.10
N THR A 61 -5.76 -4.47 -1.29
CA THR A 61 -4.78 -5.00 -2.25
C THR A 61 -3.70 -3.96 -2.55
N ILE A 62 -2.52 -4.41 -2.98
CA ILE A 62 -1.44 -3.52 -3.43
C ILE A 62 -1.93 -2.63 -4.59
N LYS A 63 -2.67 -3.22 -5.53
CA LYS A 63 -3.24 -2.54 -6.69
C LYS A 63 -4.17 -1.39 -6.28
N ASP A 64 -5.08 -1.64 -5.34
CA ASP A 64 -6.04 -0.63 -4.90
C ASP A 64 -5.38 0.50 -4.09
N ILE A 65 -4.46 0.15 -3.19
CA ILE A 65 -3.68 1.12 -2.41
C ILE A 65 -2.87 2.03 -3.35
N ALA A 66 -2.18 1.44 -4.33
CA ALA A 66 -1.40 2.19 -5.30
C ALA A 66 -2.29 3.11 -6.15
N ALA A 67 -3.46 2.65 -6.57
CA ALA A 67 -4.42 3.47 -7.32
C ALA A 67 -4.94 4.66 -6.50
N LYS A 68 -5.17 4.47 -5.18
CA LYS A 68 -5.54 5.55 -4.27
C LYS A 68 -4.43 6.60 -4.15
N ILE A 69 -3.18 6.15 -3.95
CA ILE A 69 -2.00 7.02 -3.89
C ILE A 69 -1.85 7.82 -5.18
N ASP A 70 -1.98 7.17 -6.34
CA ASP A 70 -1.87 7.82 -7.65
C ASP A 70 -2.98 8.86 -7.88
N ARG A 71 -4.20 8.59 -7.40
CA ARG A 71 -5.32 9.54 -7.48
C ARG A 71 -5.07 10.77 -6.61
N ASP A 72 -4.62 10.59 -5.37
CA ASP A 72 -4.35 11.69 -4.45
C ASP A 72 -3.16 12.55 -4.91
N TYR A 73 -2.14 11.91 -5.49
CA TYR A 73 -0.99 12.61 -6.10
C TYR A 73 -1.43 13.51 -7.27
N LYS A 74 -2.32 13.00 -8.15
CA LYS A 74 -2.88 13.77 -9.27
C LYS A 74 -3.77 14.93 -8.80
N TRP A 75 -4.44 14.79 -7.67
CA TRP A 75 -5.23 15.87 -7.07
C TRP A 75 -4.33 16.99 -6.53
N ARG A 76 -3.25 16.64 -5.83
CA ARG A 76 -2.32 17.60 -5.20
C ARG A 76 -1.47 18.41 -6.18
N LYS A 77 -1.34 17.97 -7.43
CA LYS A 77 -0.56 18.66 -8.48
C LYS A 77 -1.38 19.57 -9.41
N GLN A 78 -2.68 19.72 -9.18
CA GLN A 78 -3.49 20.66 -9.96
C GLN A 78 -3.46 22.06 -9.29
N PRO A 79 -3.35 23.15 -10.07
CA PRO A 79 -3.27 24.52 -9.58
C PRO A 79 -4.57 25.00 -8.92
#